data_AF-A0A661LTP0-F1
#
_entry.id   AF-A0A661LTP0-F1
#
_cell.length_a   1.000
_cell.length_b   1.000
_cell.length_c   1.000
_cell.angle_alpha   90.00
_cell.angle_beta   90.00
_cell.angle_gamma   90.00
#
_symmetry.space_group_name_H-M   'P 1'
#
loop_
_entity.id
_entity.type
_entity.pdbx_description
1 polymer ?
#
loop_
_entity_poly.entity_id
_entity_poly.type
_entity_poly.pdbx_seq_one_letter_code
_entity_poly.pdbx_strand_id
1 'polypeptide(L)'
;MEYWRNGVLEGCDNPKKGQYSNRNLGFTLLEVMIAIAIIAITLLAVFGSQSQSLSLANEAKFSTTAALLAQSKMAEIEAVNPEDLASDSGDFGENFPNYHWNLTVSDVSFAGIDEALDYLKKIDLSLFYGEYGQYKYSLRLYRFVPKTKS
;
A
#
# COMPACT_ATOMS: atom_id res chain seq x y z
N MET A 1 12.30 -105.65 -10.76
CA MET A 1 11.99 -104.68 -9.69
C MET A 1 11.78 -103.34 -10.37
N GLU A 2 10.54 -102.89 -10.35
CA GLU A 2 10.02 -101.60 -10.83
C GLU A 2 10.54 -100.42 -9.97
N TYR A 3 9.91 -99.24 -10.13
CA TYR A 3 10.26 -97.91 -9.61
C TYR A 3 11.29 -97.22 -10.53
N TRP A 4 10.90 -96.39 -11.50
CA TRP A 4 10.19 -95.12 -11.32
C TRP A 4 9.18 -94.83 -12.43
N ARG A 5 7.93 -94.72 -11.98
CA ARG A 5 6.82 -94.08 -12.67
C ARG A 5 6.70 -92.67 -12.06
N ASN A 6 6.50 -91.66 -12.92
CA ASN A 6 6.03 -90.29 -12.63
C ASN A 6 7.03 -89.24 -12.14
N GLY A 7 7.10 -88.14 -12.91
CA GLY A 7 7.78 -86.90 -12.58
C GLY A 7 7.62 -85.86 -13.70
N VAL A 8 6.38 -85.52 -14.05
CA VAL A 8 6.07 -84.28 -14.78
C VAL A 8 6.52 -83.12 -13.89
N LEU A 9 7.52 -82.35 -14.31
CA LEU A 9 7.82 -81.01 -13.79
C LEU A 9 8.30 -80.14 -14.95
N GLU A 10 7.33 -79.45 -15.54
CA GLU A 10 7.42 -78.01 -15.83
C GLU A 10 8.75 -77.52 -16.42
N GLY A 11 8.83 -77.56 -17.75
CA GLY A 11 9.62 -76.58 -18.47
C GLY A 11 8.99 -75.21 -18.26
N CYS A 12 9.49 -74.45 -17.27
CA CYS A 12 9.18 -73.03 -17.15
C CYS A 12 9.58 -72.33 -18.45
N ASP A 13 8.56 -71.99 -19.23
CA ASP A 13 8.64 -71.04 -20.32
C ASP A 13 9.27 -69.75 -19.76
N ASN A 14 10.47 -69.41 -20.23
CA ASN A 14 11.20 -68.25 -19.75
C ASN A 14 10.53 -67.02 -20.36
N PRO A 15 9.81 -66.17 -19.59
CA PRO A 15 9.27 -64.96 -20.14
C PRO A 15 10.46 -64.10 -20.55
N LYS A 16 10.61 -63.87 -21.86
CA LYS A 16 11.58 -62.91 -22.37
C LYS A 16 11.30 -61.59 -21.67
N LYS A 17 12.16 -61.25 -20.70
CA LYS A 17 12.13 -59.95 -20.03
C LYS A 17 12.23 -58.91 -21.14
N GLY A 18 11.11 -58.24 -21.41
CA GLY A 18 11.07 -57.13 -22.34
C GLY A 18 12.14 -56.15 -21.91
N GLN A 19 13.22 -56.06 -22.69
CA GLN A 19 14.21 -55.02 -22.51
C GLN A 19 13.49 -53.71 -22.86
N TYR A 20 13.02 -53.01 -21.82
CA TYR A 20 12.59 -51.63 -21.96
C TYR A 20 13.82 -50.83 -22.37
N SER A 21 13.99 -50.65 -23.67
CA SER A 21 14.94 -49.72 -24.25
C SER A 21 14.69 -48.37 -23.58
N ASN A 22 15.62 -47.95 -22.72
CA ASN A 22 15.68 -46.59 -22.22
C ASN A 22 15.90 -45.70 -23.44
N ARG A 23 14.80 -45.24 -24.04
CA ARG A 23 14.85 -44.13 -24.98
C ARG A 23 15.27 -42.92 -24.16
N ASN A 24 16.54 -42.55 -24.28
CA ASN A 24 17.00 -41.23 -23.91
C ASN A 24 16.18 -40.23 -24.73
N LEU A 25 15.11 -39.74 -24.12
CA LEU A 25 14.30 -38.65 -24.63
C LEU A 25 15.18 -37.40 -24.53
N GLY A 26 15.77 -37.01 -25.66
CA GLY A 26 16.41 -35.70 -25.77
C GLY A 26 15.38 -34.60 -25.54
N PHE A 27 15.83 -33.45 -25.05
CA PHE A 27 15.00 -32.27 -24.81
C PHE A 27 14.14 -31.98 -26.04
N THR A 28 12.83 -32.01 -25.86
CA THR A 28 11.90 -31.63 -26.92
C THR A 28 11.85 -30.10 -27.00
N LEU A 29 11.72 -29.54 -28.21
CA LEU A 29 11.52 -28.09 -28.37
C LEU A 29 10.29 -27.59 -27.60
N LEU A 30 9.27 -28.44 -27.50
CA LEU A 30 8.04 -28.18 -26.73
C LEU A 30 8.34 -27.91 -25.25
N GLU A 31 9.25 -28.66 -24.65
CA GLU A 31 9.59 -28.53 -23.23
C GLU A 31 10.27 -27.18 -22.93
N VAL A 32 11.19 -26.75 -23.80
CA VAL A 32 11.84 -25.43 -23.67
C VAL A 32 10.83 -24.30 -23.86
N MET A 33 9.89 -24.45 -24.80
CA MET A 33 8.82 -23.47 -25.00
C MET A 33 7.90 -23.34 -23.79
N ILE A 34 7.53 -24.46 -23.17
CA ILE A 34 6.72 -24.47 -21.95
C ILE A 34 7.50 -23.81 -20.79
N ALA A 35 8.79 -24.13 -20.65
CA ALA A 35 9.63 -23.52 -19.61
C ALA A 35 9.71 -21.99 -19.77
N ILE A 36 9.95 -21.49 -20.98
CA ILE A 36 9.99 -20.05 -21.25
C ILE A 36 8.63 -19.38 -20.99
N ALA A 37 7.52 -20.04 -21.34
CA ALA A 37 6.18 -19.52 -21.07
C ALA A 37 5.92 -19.38 -19.56
N ILE A 38 6.31 -20.37 -18.75
CA ILE A 38 6.18 -20.31 -17.29
C ILE A 38 7.08 -19.20 -16.70
N ILE A 39 8.32 -19.07 -17.20
CA ILE A 39 9.23 -17.99 -16.78
C ILE A 39 8.65 -16.61 -17.11
N ALA A 40 8.04 -16.43 -18.29
CA ALA A 40 7.41 -15.15 -18.65
C ALA A 40 6.24 -14.78 -17.73
N ILE A 41 5.36 -15.75 -17.40
CA ILE A 41 4.23 -15.52 -16.51
C ILE A 41 4.71 -15.19 -15.08
N THR A 42 5.71 -15.91 -14.58
CA THR A 42 6.28 -15.67 -13.24
C THR A 42 6.97 -14.32 -13.16
N LEU A 43 7.74 -13.91 -14.18
CA LEU A 43 8.32 -12.57 -14.26
C LEU A 43 7.25 -11.48 -14.26
N LEU A 44 6.16 -11.67 -14.99
CA LEU A 44 5.05 -10.73 -15.01
C LEU A 44 4.38 -10.60 -13.63
N ALA A 45 4.19 -11.72 -12.93
CA ALA A 45 3.66 -11.73 -11.56
C ALA A 45 4.61 -11.04 -10.56
N VAL A 46 5.92 -11.28 -10.67
CA VAL A 46 6.94 -10.63 -9.84
C VAL A 46 7.01 -9.12 -10.13
N PHE A 47 6.93 -8.72 -11.40
CA PHE A 47 6.95 -7.31 -11.81
C PHE A 47 5.71 -6.56 -11.28
N GLY A 48 4.54 -7.19 -11.35
CA GLY A 48 3.31 -6.66 -10.75
C GLY A 48 3.40 -6.55 -9.23
N SER A 49 4.01 -7.54 -8.56
CA SER A 49 4.19 -7.55 -7.10
C SER A 49 5.12 -6.45 -6.60
N GLN A 50 6.16 -6.10 -7.37
CA GLN A 50 7.11 -5.05 -6.99
C GLN A 50 6.52 -3.64 -7.12
N SER A 51 5.63 -3.43 -8.10
CA SER A 51 5.02 -2.11 -8.38
C SER A 51 4.12 -1.63 -7.23
N GLN A 52 3.49 -2.54 -6.49
CA GLN A 52 2.65 -2.20 -5.33
C GLN A 52 3.49 -1.63 -4.18
N SER A 53 4.71 -2.13 -3.99
CA SER A 53 5.57 -1.79 -2.86
C SER A 53 6.19 -0.40 -2.98
N LEU A 54 6.54 0.04 -4.20
CA LEU A 54 7.05 1.40 -4.43
C LEU A 54 5.96 2.45 -4.21
N SER A 55 4.72 2.18 -4.64
CA SER A 55 3.60 3.11 -4.42
C SER A 55 3.30 3.27 -2.93
N LEU A 56 3.27 2.16 -2.19
CA LEU A 56 3.01 2.17 -0.76
C LEU A 56 4.15 2.84 0.05
N ALA A 57 5.40 2.63 -0.36
CA ALA A 57 6.56 3.27 0.28
C ALA A 57 6.57 4.79 0.05
N ASN A 58 6.24 5.25 -1.16
CA ASN A 58 6.11 6.68 -1.45
C ASN A 58 4.94 7.32 -0.71
N GLU A 59 3.80 6.65 -0.64
CA GLU A 59 2.62 7.12 0.11
C GLU A 59 2.90 7.19 1.61
N ALA A 60 3.55 6.17 2.18
CA ALA A 60 3.93 6.17 3.59
C ALA A 60 4.90 7.31 3.93
N LYS A 61 5.93 7.51 3.10
CA LYS A 61 6.89 8.61 3.26
C LYS A 61 6.21 9.98 3.15
N PHE A 62 5.30 10.13 2.20
CA PHE A 62 4.49 11.34 2.07
C PHE A 62 3.64 11.59 3.32
N SER A 63 2.89 10.58 3.76
CA SER A 63 2.00 10.68 4.93
C SER A 63 2.75 11.08 6.20
N THR A 64 3.92 10.48 6.46
CA THR A 64 4.74 10.86 7.61
C THR A 64 5.25 12.30 7.50
N THR A 65 5.74 12.71 6.33
CA THR A 65 6.28 14.06 6.12
C THR A 65 5.16 15.11 6.23
N ALA A 66 4.02 14.87 5.58
CA ALA A 66 2.84 15.72 5.67
C ALA A 66 2.33 15.83 7.11
N ALA A 67 2.30 14.74 7.87
CA ALA A 67 1.91 14.76 9.28
C ALA A 67 2.84 15.63 10.13
N LEU A 68 4.17 15.53 9.92
CA LEU A 68 5.15 16.36 10.63
C LEU A 68 4.99 17.84 10.29
N LEU A 69 4.82 18.18 9.00
CA LEU A 69 4.60 19.56 8.55
C LEU A 69 3.28 20.11 9.08
N ALA A 70 2.20 19.32 9.03
CA ALA A 70 0.90 19.69 9.56
C ALA A 70 0.94 19.94 11.07
N GLN A 71 1.63 19.08 11.83
CA GLN A 71 1.81 19.26 13.27
C GLN A 71 2.62 20.52 13.59
N SER A 72 3.72 20.77 12.87
CA SER A 72 4.51 22.00 13.03
C SER A 72 3.66 23.24 12.78
N LYS A 73 2.89 23.24 11.68
CA LYS A 73 2.01 24.37 11.34
C LYS A 73 0.88 24.55 12.36
N MET A 74 0.30 23.45 12.84
CA MET A 74 -0.72 23.49 13.90
C MET A 74 -0.15 24.06 15.20
N ALA A 75 1.07 23.70 15.59
CA ALA A 75 1.73 24.25 16.78
C ALA A 75 1.97 25.77 16.65
N GLU A 76 2.35 26.27 15.47
CA GLU A 76 2.44 27.71 15.19
C GLU A 76 1.07 28.40 15.37
N ILE A 77 0.01 27.80 14.83
CA ILE A 77 -1.36 28.32 14.93
C ILE A 77 -1.87 28.32 16.38
N GLU A 78 -1.52 27.30 17.17
CA GLU A 78 -1.85 27.23 18.59
C GLU A 78 -1.13 28.31 19.41
N ALA A 79 0.11 28.64 19.05
CA ALA A 79 0.90 29.69 19.68
C ALA A 79 0.38 31.11 19.38
N VAL A 80 -0.35 31.31 18.27
CA VAL A 80 -0.99 32.58 17.91
C VAL A 80 -2.25 32.79 18.76
N ASN A 81 -2.55 34.06 19.08
CA ASN A 81 -3.76 34.41 19.79
C ASN A 81 -5.00 34.05 18.96
N PRO A 82 -6.04 33.46 19.57
CA PRO A 82 -7.23 33.03 18.84
C PRO A 82 -8.04 34.16 18.17
N GLU A 83 -7.82 35.40 18.59
CA GLU A 83 -8.41 36.60 17.98
C GLU A 83 -7.72 36.98 16.66
N ASP A 84 -6.44 36.66 16.50
CA ASP A 84 -5.63 36.94 15.31
C ASP A 84 -5.67 35.79 14.28
N LEU A 85 -6.39 34.71 14.59
CA LEU A 85 -6.52 33.56 13.69
C LEU A 85 -7.42 33.86 12.51
N ALA A 86 -6.80 33.95 11.32
CA ALA A 86 -7.47 34.08 10.03
C ALA A 86 -7.26 32.82 9.17
N SER A 87 -8.12 32.66 8.16
CA SER A 87 -7.88 31.67 7.11
C SER A 87 -6.69 32.13 6.26
N ASP A 88 -5.78 31.22 5.98
CA ASP A 88 -4.52 31.52 5.29
C ASP A 88 -4.10 30.34 4.41
N SER A 89 -3.28 30.58 3.39
CA SER A 89 -2.79 29.54 2.49
C SER A 89 -1.39 29.86 2.03
N GLY A 90 -0.56 28.84 1.87
CA GLY A 90 0.81 29.03 1.42
C GLY A 90 1.50 27.74 1.03
N ASP A 91 2.80 27.85 0.80
CA ASP A 91 3.70 26.74 0.57
C ASP A 91 4.67 26.56 1.75
N PHE A 92 5.46 25.49 1.71
CA PHE A 92 6.52 25.22 2.68
C PHE A 92 7.91 25.61 2.13
N GLY A 93 7.97 26.51 1.13
CA GLY A 93 9.20 26.99 0.51
C GLY A 93 9.98 25.97 -0.31
N GLU A 94 11.24 26.30 -0.64
CA GLU A 94 12.10 25.49 -1.53
C GLU A 94 12.47 24.11 -0.98
N ASN A 95 12.38 23.92 0.33
CA ASN A 95 12.63 22.62 0.96
C ASN A 95 11.51 21.60 0.63
N PHE A 96 10.32 22.09 0.30
CA PHE A 96 9.12 21.28 0.06
C PHE A 96 8.26 21.88 -1.06
N PRO A 97 8.77 21.97 -2.30
CA PRO A 97 8.13 22.72 -3.39
C PRO A 97 6.78 22.13 -3.83
N ASN A 98 6.57 20.83 -3.56
CA ASN A 98 5.34 20.12 -3.90
C ASN A 98 4.31 20.10 -2.77
N TYR A 99 4.59 20.73 -1.63
CA TYR A 99 3.68 20.77 -0.48
C TYR A 99 3.04 22.15 -0.36
N HIS A 100 1.72 22.17 -0.34
CA HIS A 100 0.92 23.36 -0.10
C HIS A 100 0.01 23.13 1.09
N TRP A 101 -0.27 24.19 1.83
CA TRP A 101 -1.18 24.13 2.96
C TRP A 101 -2.27 25.19 2.82
N ASN A 102 -3.46 24.84 3.32
CA ASN A 102 -4.61 25.73 3.39
C ASN A 102 -5.22 25.61 4.78
N LEU A 103 -5.32 26.74 5.46
CA LEU A 103 -5.91 26.90 6.77
C LEU A 103 -7.26 27.58 6.61
N THR A 104 -8.31 26.93 7.07
CA THR A 104 -9.66 27.50 7.13
C THR A 104 -10.10 27.59 8.57
N VAL A 105 -10.33 28.82 9.03
CA VAL A 105 -10.91 29.11 10.35
C VAL A 105 -12.39 29.44 10.14
N SER A 106 -13.26 28.75 10.87
CA SER A 106 -14.71 28.91 10.79
C SER A 106 -15.34 28.92 12.17
N ASP A 107 -16.40 29.70 12.33
CA ASP A 107 -17.21 29.68 13.54
C ASP A 107 -18.09 28.42 13.55
N VAL A 108 -18.24 27.82 14.73
CA VAL A 108 -19.11 26.66 14.90
C VAL A 108 -20.50 27.16 15.21
N SER A 109 -21.49 26.83 14.39
CA SER A 109 -22.91 27.01 14.73
C SER A 109 -23.61 25.66 14.80
N PHE A 110 -24.40 25.44 15.84
CA PHE A 110 -25.22 24.24 16.01
C PHE A 110 -26.58 24.66 16.53
N ALA A 111 -27.63 24.27 15.81
CA ALA A 111 -28.99 24.62 16.16
C ALA A 111 -29.31 24.21 17.61
N GLY A 112 -29.57 25.21 18.46
CA GLY A 112 -29.96 25.02 19.87
C GLY A 112 -28.84 25.16 20.90
N ILE A 113 -27.60 25.48 20.50
CA ILE A 113 -26.47 25.73 21.44
C ILE A 113 -25.62 26.95 21.02
N ASP A 114 -26.23 27.96 20.41
CA ASP A 114 -25.51 29.10 19.81
C ASP A 114 -24.68 29.89 20.85
N GLU A 115 -25.14 30.00 22.09
CA GLU A 115 -24.45 30.77 23.15
C GLU A 115 -23.12 30.15 23.62
N ALA A 116 -23.00 28.82 23.64
CA ALA A 116 -21.77 28.15 24.07
C ALA A 116 -20.75 28.02 22.91
N LEU A 117 -21.23 28.09 21.68
CA LEU A 117 -20.43 27.92 20.46
C LEU A 117 -19.86 29.24 19.94
N ASP A 118 -20.38 30.37 20.42
CA ASP A 118 -19.80 31.71 20.23
C ASP A 118 -18.37 31.84 20.81
N TYR A 119 -17.97 30.85 21.63
CA TYR A 119 -16.63 30.69 22.18
C TYR A 119 -15.83 29.57 21.49
N LEU A 120 -16.33 28.94 20.43
CA LEU A 120 -15.68 27.80 19.78
C LEU A 120 -15.35 28.11 18.33
N LYS A 121 -14.05 28.20 18.04
CA LYS A 121 -13.55 28.29 16.67
C LYS A 121 -13.11 26.92 16.17
N LYS A 122 -13.49 26.60 14.95
CA LYS A 122 -13.04 25.39 14.22
C LYS A 122 -11.92 25.78 13.26
N ILE A 123 -10.83 25.04 13.35
CA ILE A 123 -9.62 25.23 12.55
C ILE A 123 -9.42 23.96 11.72
N ASP A 124 -9.63 24.07 10.41
CA ASP A 124 -9.35 23.00 9.45
C ASP A 124 -8.03 23.31 8.73
N LEU A 125 -7.02 22.44 8.88
CA LEU A 125 -5.76 22.51 8.15
C LEU A 125 -5.74 21.40 7.09
N SER A 126 -5.63 21.77 5.82
CA SER A 126 -5.46 20.84 4.70
C SER A 126 -4.08 20.98 4.09
N LEU A 127 -3.32 19.89 4.03
CA LEU A 127 -2.09 19.78 3.26
C LEU A 127 -2.35 19.05 1.94
N PHE A 128 -1.77 19.57 0.86
CA PHE A 128 -1.83 19.00 -0.49
C PHE A 128 -0.43 18.68 -0.97
N TYR A 129 -0.30 17.58 -1.72
CA TYR A 129 0.96 17.18 -2.33
C TYR A 129 0.85 16.72 -3.77
N GLY A 130 1.80 17.20 -4.56
CA GLY A 130 1.92 16.99 -6.01
C GLY A 130 1.23 18.08 -6.82
N GLU A 131 1.68 18.28 -8.06
CA GLU A 131 1.24 19.36 -8.99
C GLU A 131 -0.28 19.42 -9.23
N TYR A 132 -0.99 18.32 -8.99
CA TYR A 132 -2.46 18.21 -9.16
C TYR A 132 -3.22 17.92 -7.86
N GLY A 133 -2.57 18.00 -6.70
CA GLY A 133 -3.21 17.70 -5.40
C GLY A 133 -3.63 16.24 -5.25
N GLN A 134 -2.87 15.31 -5.85
CA GLN A 134 -3.13 13.86 -5.85
C GLN A 134 -3.23 13.27 -4.43
N TYR A 135 -2.54 13.89 -3.47
CA TYR A 135 -2.58 13.47 -2.07
C TYR A 135 -2.99 14.62 -1.17
N LYS A 136 -3.99 14.36 -0.31
CA LYS A 136 -4.52 15.33 0.65
C LYS A 136 -4.43 14.76 2.07
N TYR A 137 -3.85 15.53 2.97
CA TYR A 137 -3.89 15.27 4.41
C TYR A 137 -4.72 16.37 5.08
N SER A 138 -5.58 16.04 6.04
CA SER A 138 -6.42 17.04 6.71
C SER A 138 -6.46 16.82 8.21
N LEU A 139 -6.25 17.89 8.95
CA LEU A 139 -6.29 17.94 10.41
C LEU A 139 -7.35 18.95 10.84
N ARG A 140 -8.13 18.61 11.87
CA ARG A 140 -9.18 19.48 12.41
C ARG A 140 -8.97 19.68 13.90
N LEU A 141 -8.95 20.93 14.31
CA LEU A 141 -8.82 21.35 15.70
C LEU A 141 -10.02 22.21 16.09
N TYR A 142 -10.46 22.09 17.33
CA TYR A 142 -11.48 22.94 17.93
C TYR A 142 -10.84 23.70 19.08
N ARG A 143 -10.90 25.03 19.06
CA ARG A 143 -10.28 25.90 20.06
C ARG A 143 -11.34 26.74 20.74
N PHE A 144 -11.31 26.74 22.08
CA PHE A 144 -12.12 27.64 22.89
C PHE A 144 -11.48 29.03 22.96
N VAL A 145 -12.27 30.07 22.72
CA VAL A 145 -11.88 31.48 22.71
C VAL A 145 -12.84 32.22 23.63
N PRO A 146 -12.43 32.58 24.85
CA PRO A 146 -13.29 33.34 25.75
C PRO A 146 -13.55 34.73 25.16
N LYS A 147 -14.82 35.16 25.04
CA LYS A 147 -15.12 36.55 24.69
C LYS A 147 -14.60 37.46 25.79
N THR A 148 -13.63 38.29 25.46
CA THR A 148 -13.22 39.42 26.27
C THR A 148 -14.42 40.37 26.35
N LYS A 149 -15.00 40.54 27.54
CA LYS A 149 -16.06 41.52 27.78
C LYS A 149 -15.49 42.90 27.46
N SER A 150 -16.02 43.54 26.41
CA SER A 150 -15.89 44.98 26.19
C SER A 150 -16.67 45.78 27.21
#